data_AF-E4QA92-F1
#
_entry.id   AF-E4QA92-F1
#
_cell.length_a   1.000
_cell.length_b   1.000
_cell.length_c   1.000
_cell.angle_alpha   90.00
_cell.angle_beta   90.00
_cell.angle_gamma   90.00
#
_symmetry.space_group_name_H-M   'P 1'
#
loop_
_entity.id
_entity.type
_entity.pdbx_description
1 polymer ?
#
loop_
_entity_poly.entity_id
_entity_poly.type
_entity_poly.pdbx_seq_one_letter_code
_entity_poly.pdbx_strand_id
1 'polypeptide(L)'
;MRICPKCNELNGENRTECWKCGAILGPVDKYKKICLKCGRIYPQRAEICDECGGKLAVYSENTNYKYSKTNNSSFWLYIVSILLPIIGIILGCIYIARREDNLGKSLIITSIVVIVISIFISLLFVSCSPNF
;
A
#
# COMPACT_ATOMS: atom_id res chain seq x y z
N MET A 1 10.90 25.18 -20.81
CA MET A 1 10.91 26.53 -21.44
C MET A 1 9.48 26.92 -21.83
N ARG A 2 9.11 28.20 -21.79
CA ARG A 2 7.75 28.69 -22.11
C ARG A 2 7.79 29.57 -23.36
N ILE A 3 6.86 29.38 -24.29
CA ILE A 3 6.72 30.25 -25.47
C ILE A 3 5.64 31.29 -25.19
N CYS A 4 5.94 32.57 -25.43
CA CYS A 4 4.97 33.65 -25.25
C CYS A 4 3.84 33.54 -26.29
N PRO A 5 2.55 33.47 -25.88
CA PRO A 5 1.44 33.34 -26.82
C PRO A 5 1.19 34.61 -27.66
N LYS A 6 1.76 35.76 -27.24
CA LYS A 6 1.57 37.05 -27.92
C LYS A 6 2.66 37.35 -28.95
N CYS A 7 3.93 37.03 -28.65
CA CYS A 7 5.07 37.42 -29.49
C CYS A 7 6.01 36.26 -29.85
N ASN A 8 5.65 35.02 -29.50
CA ASN A 8 6.40 33.79 -29.76
C ASN A 8 7.83 33.74 -29.19
N GLU A 9 8.18 34.68 -28.31
CA GLU A 9 9.49 34.72 -27.66
C GLU A 9 9.67 33.56 -26.68
N LEU A 10 10.89 33.04 -26.58
CA LEU A 10 11.24 32.00 -25.62
C LEU A 10 11.49 32.61 -24.23
N ASN A 11 10.90 31.99 -23.20
CA ASN A 11 10.97 32.45 -21.82
C ASN A 11 11.42 31.31 -20.90
N GLY A 12 12.07 31.67 -19.80
CA GLY A 12 12.41 30.74 -18.73
C GLY A 12 11.16 30.15 -18.07
N GLU A 13 11.28 28.94 -17.51
CA GLU A 13 10.15 28.23 -16.88
C GLU A 13 9.56 28.98 -15.68
N ASN A 14 10.40 29.72 -14.95
CA ASN A 14 10.01 30.46 -13.75
C ASN A 14 9.50 31.89 -14.02
N ARG A 15 9.22 32.28 -15.27
CA ARG A 15 8.61 33.58 -15.56
C ARG A 15 7.09 33.49 -15.59
N THR A 16 6.43 34.41 -14.88
CA THR A 16 4.98 34.64 -14.97
C THR A 16 4.61 35.63 -16.09
N GLU A 17 5.58 36.36 -16.62
CA GLU A 17 5.40 37.38 -17.66
C GLU A 17 6.50 37.28 -18.74
N CYS A 18 6.15 37.64 -19.97
CA CYS A 18 7.08 37.65 -21.09
C CYS A 18 8.10 38.77 -20.93
N TRP A 19 9.40 38.42 -20.93
CA TRP A 19 10.48 39.39 -20.74
C TRP A 19 10.54 40.47 -21.84
N LYS A 20 10.01 40.17 -23.03
CA LYS A 20 10.05 41.05 -24.21
C LYS A 20 8.82 41.93 -24.37
N CYS A 21 7.62 41.42 -24.07
CA CYS A 21 6.37 42.12 -24.38
C CYS A 21 5.39 42.26 -23.20
N GLY A 22 5.76 41.80 -22.00
CA GLY A 22 4.94 41.91 -20.79
C GLY A 22 3.68 41.05 -20.75
N ALA A 23 3.43 40.19 -21.75
CA ALA A 23 2.27 39.31 -21.74
C ALA A 23 2.33 38.31 -20.58
N ILE A 24 1.20 38.09 -19.90
CA ILE A 24 1.07 37.10 -18.82
C ILE A 24 1.26 35.69 -19.41
N LEU A 25 2.23 34.95 -18.88
CA LEU A 25 2.51 33.56 -19.27
C LEU A 25 1.71 32.55 -18.44
N GLY A 26 1.22 32.97 -17.27
CA GLY A 26 0.47 32.15 -16.33
C GLY A 26 1.29 31.67 -15.12
N PRO A 27 0.68 30.89 -14.22
CA PRO A 27 1.32 30.46 -12.97
C PRO A 27 2.58 29.62 -13.22
N VAL A 28 3.47 29.64 -12.23
CA VAL A 28 4.72 28.86 -12.19
C VAL A 28 4.56 27.82 -11.08
N ASP A 29 5.00 26.60 -11.36
CA ASP A 29 5.04 25.53 -10.36
C ASP A 29 6.00 25.94 -9.22
N LYS A 30 5.50 25.96 -7.99
CA LYS A 30 6.30 26.32 -6.79
C LYS A 30 7.22 25.20 -6.34
N TYR A 31 6.86 23.96 -6.66
CA TYR A 31 7.60 22.77 -6.31
C TYR A 31 7.31 21.65 -7.31
N LYS A 32 8.24 20.70 -7.43
CA LYS A 32 8.04 19.47 -8.19
C LYS A 32 7.55 18.37 -7.26
N LYS A 33 6.98 17.31 -7.84
CA LYS A 33 6.61 16.10 -7.10
C LYS A 33 7.43 14.91 -7.60
N ILE A 34 7.56 13.86 -6.80
CA ILE A 34 8.27 12.62 -7.14
C ILE A 34 7.41 11.40 -6.81
N CYS A 35 7.41 10.42 -7.71
CA CYS A 35 6.88 9.09 -7.40
C CYS A 35 7.92 8.31 -6.60
N LEU A 36 7.61 7.96 -5.35
CA LEU A 36 8.52 7.16 -4.55
C LEU A 36 8.69 5.74 -5.11
N LYS A 37 7.74 5.20 -5.88
CA LYS A 37 7.84 3.85 -6.46
C LYS A 37 8.80 3.77 -7.65
N CYS A 38 8.67 4.68 -8.61
CA CYS A 38 9.40 4.62 -9.89
C CYS A 38 10.44 5.74 -10.08
N GLY A 39 10.52 6.70 -9.16
CA GLY A 39 11.51 7.78 -9.20
C GLY A 39 11.23 8.92 -10.17
N ARG A 40 10.15 8.86 -10.99
CA ARG A 40 9.82 9.96 -11.90
C ARG A 40 9.44 11.23 -11.16
N ILE A 41 9.87 12.36 -11.72
CA ILE A 41 9.57 13.71 -11.25
C ILE A 41 8.45 14.30 -12.09
N TYR A 42 7.53 14.98 -11.43
CA TYR A 42 6.30 15.52 -12.00
C TYR A 42 6.14 17.02 -11.69
N PRO A 43 5.38 17.75 -12.52
CA PRO A 43 4.97 19.12 -12.22
C PRO A 43 4.00 19.17 -11.01
N GLN A 44 3.82 20.37 -10.44
CA GLN A 44 2.99 20.57 -9.23
C GLN A 44 1.56 20.06 -9.41
N ARG A 45 1.01 20.21 -10.63
CA ARG A 45 -0.36 19.83 -10.99
C ARG A 45 -0.60 18.33 -11.09
N ALA A 46 0.43 17.49 -11.11
CA ALA A 46 0.24 16.04 -11.18
C ALA A 46 -0.31 15.51 -9.84
N GLU A 47 -1.34 14.67 -9.90
CA GLU A 47 -1.97 14.10 -8.70
C GLU A 47 -1.48 12.69 -8.40
N ILE A 48 -1.31 11.88 -9.46
CA ILE A 48 -0.91 10.47 -9.39
C ILE A 48 0.21 10.16 -10.39
N CYS A 49 0.96 9.10 -10.10
CA CYS A 49 1.94 8.53 -11.02
C CYS A 49 1.23 7.83 -12.18
N ASP A 50 1.58 8.19 -13.43
CA ASP A 50 1.01 7.60 -14.65
C ASP A 50 1.45 6.15 -14.88
N GLU A 51 2.61 5.77 -14.36
CA GLU A 51 3.14 4.40 -14.49
C GLU A 51 2.59 3.41 -13.45
N CYS A 52 2.34 3.86 -12.22
CA CYS A 52 2.06 2.94 -11.10
C CYS A 52 0.81 3.29 -10.29
N GLY A 53 0.07 4.34 -10.66
CA GLY A 53 -1.12 4.83 -9.95
C GLY A 53 -0.87 5.31 -8.52
N GLY A 54 0.40 5.43 -8.11
CA GLY A 54 0.80 5.80 -6.75
C GLY A 54 0.66 7.29 -6.49
N LYS A 55 0.46 7.66 -5.22
CA LYS A 55 0.52 9.06 -4.78
C LYS A 55 1.93 9.62 -4.95
N LEU A 56 2.01 10.90 -5.29
CA LEU A 56 3.27 11.63 -5.46
C LEU A 56 3.63 12.40 -4.19
N ALA A 57 4.91 12.41 -3.83
CA ALA A 57 5.46 13.20 -2.72
C ALA A 57 6.10 14.50 -3.24
N VAL A 58 6.31 15.51 -2.38
CA VAL A 58 7.04 16.73 -2.78
C VAL A 58 8.51 16.40 -3.02
N TYR A 59 9.05 16.88 -4.15
CA TYR A 59 10.44 16.71 -4.54
C TYR A 59 11.34 17.83 -3.97
N SER A 60 12.54 17.46 -3.55
CA SER A 60 13.57 18.24 -2.88
C SER A 60 14.92 17.60 -3.22
N GLU A 61 15.85 18.38 -3.75
CA GLU A 61 17.16 17.88 -4.22
C GLU A 61 18.02 17.30 -3.07
N ASN A 62 17.82 17.78 -1.85
CA ASN A 62 18.60 17.38 -0.67
C ASN A 62 18.02 16.17 0.07
N THR A 63 16.98 15.53 -0.49
CA THR A 63 16.28 14.43 0.18
C THR A 63 16.61 13.11 -0.48
N ASN A 64 17.11 12.15 0.31
CA ASN A 64 17.27 10.77 -0.14
C ASN A 64 15.90 10.06 -0.13
N TYR A 65 15.27 9.97 -1.30
CA TYR A 65 14.01 9.26 -1.48
C TYR A 65 14.22 7.75 -1.46
N LYS A 66 14.27 7.14 -0.27
CA LYS A 66 14.24 5.69 -0.14
C LYS A 66 12.81 5.19 -0.27
N TYR A 67 12.51 4.51 -1.37
CA TYR A 67 11.33 3.67 -1.45
C TYR A 67 11.54 2.46 -0.55
N SER A 68 10.98 2.50 0.65
CA SER A 68 10.77 1.28 1.42
C SER A 68 9.61 0.55 0.76
N LYS A 69 9.92 -0.42 -0.09
CA LYS A 69 8.95 -1.46 -0.43
C LYS A 69 8.69 -2.21 0.87
N THR A 70 7.65 -1.79 1.61
CA THR A 70 7.18 -2.56 2.74
C THR A 70 6.67 -3.88 2.17
N ASN A 71 7.48 -4.92 2.27
CA ASN A 71 7.04 -6.27 1.96
C ASN A 71 6.12 -6.65 3.12
N ASN A 72 4.82 -6.39 2.95
CA ASN A 72 3.78 -6.93 3.82
C ASN A 72 3.79 -8.46 3.69
N SER A 73 4.73 -9.13 4.36
CA SER A 73 4.69 -10.58 4.52
C SER A 73 3.83 -10.94 5.72
N SER A 74 2.60 -10.42 5.76
CA SER A 74 1.53 -10.93 6.63
C SER A 74 1.28 -12.42 6.39
N PHE A 75 1.83 -13.00 5.31
CA PHE A 75 1.92 -14.44 5.05
C PHE A 75 2.32 -15.26 6.28
N TRP A 76 3.30 -14.79 7.07
CA TRP A 76 3.75 -15.49 8.27
C TRP A 76 2.66 -15.61 9.35
N LEU A 77 1.75 -14.63 9.44
CA LEU A 77 0.64 -14.66 10.39
C LEU A 77 -0.42 -15.69 9.98
N TYR A 78 -0.64 -15.91 8.68
CA TYR A 78 -1.53 -16.97 8.20
C TYR A 78 -1.00 -18.37 8.54
N ILE A 79 0.32 -18.58 8.42
CA ILE A 79 0.96 -19.84 8.83
C ILE A 79 0.71 -20.10 10.32
N VAL A 80 0.98 -19.10 11.18
CA VAL A 80 0.75 -19.22 12.64
C VAL A 80 -0.72 -19.51 12.95
N SER A 81 -1.65 -18.83 12.27
CA SER A 81 -3.09 -19.00 12.48
C SER A 81 -3.58 -20.42 12.17
N ILE A 82 -2.98 -21.11 11.18
CA ILE A 82 -3.34 -22.48 10.81
C ILE A 82 -2.67 -23.50 11.73
N LEU A 83 -1.45 -23.23 12.21
CA LEU A 83 -0.72 -24.15 13.08
C LEU A 83 -1.32 -24.25 14.49
N LEU A 84 -1.84 -23.16 15.05
CA LEU A 84 -2.45 -23.16 16.40
C LEU A 84 -3.55 -24.23 16.59
N PRO A 85 -4.58 -24.34 15.72
CA PRO A 85 -5.58 -25.39 15.87
C PRO A 85 -5.02 -26.80 15.63
N ILE A 86 -4.03 -26.97 14.75
CA ILE A 86 -3.38 -28.27 14.53
C ILE A 86 -2.65 -28.73 15.81
N ILE A 87 -1.94 -27.82 16.47
CA ILE A 87 -1.27 -28.09 17.76
C ILE A 87 -2.31 -28.52 18.81
N GLY A 88 -3.46 -27.86 18.88
CA GLY A 88 -4.53 -28.22 19.81
C GLY A 88 -5.09 -29.63 19.58
N ILE A 89 -5.24 -30.06 18.33
CA ILE A 89 -5.65 -31.43 17.98
C ILE A 89 -4.57 -32.45 18.41
N ILE A 90 -3.29 -32.17 18.13
CA ILE A 90 -2.17 -33.05 18.51
C ILE A 90 -2.12 -33.21 20.04
N LEU A 91 -2.17 -32.09 20.77
CA LEU A 91 -2.19 -32.11 22.24
C LEU A 91 -3.43 -32.85 22.74
N GLY A 92 -4.59 -32.62 22.15
CA GLY A 92 -5.81 -33.35 22.47
C GLY A 92 -5.66 -34.87 22.36
N CYS A 93 -5.06 -35.38 21.28
CA CYS A 93 -4.75 -36.80 21.10
C CYS A 93 -3.75 -37.32 22.14
N ILE A 94 -2.71 -36.55 22.46
CA ILE A 94 -1.73 -36.91 23.51
C ILE A 94 -2.40 -37.03 24.88
N TYR A 95 -3.28 -36.10 25.24
CA TYR A 95 -3.98 -36.12 26.52
C TYR A 95 -4.99 -37.26 26.63
N ILE A 96 -5.69 -37.62 25.55
CA ILE A 96 -6.50 -38.84 25.51
C ILE A 96 -5.61 -40.09 25.71
N ALA A 97 -4.45 -40.15 25.05
CA ALA A 97 -3.51 -41.26 25.24
C ALA A 97 -2.98 -41.36 26.69
N ARG A 98 -2.92 -40.24 27.40
CA ARG A 98 -2.56 -40.15 28.83
C ARG A 98 -3.71 -40.48 29.79
N ARG A 99 -4.89 -40.88 29.30
CA ARG A 99 -6.12 -41.13 30.08
C ARG A 99 -6.72 -39.86 30.69
N GLU A 100 -6.35 -38.69 30.18
CA GLU A 100 -6.92 -37.39 30.55
C GLU A 100 -8.01 -36.97 29.55
N ASP A 101 -9.01 -37.83 29.37
CA ASP A 101 -9.98 -37.75 28.29
C ASP A 101 -10.79 -36.45 28.28
N ASN A 102 -11.11 -35.90 29.45
CA ASN A 102 -11.90 -34.66 29.56
C ASN A 102 -11.14 -33.47 28.97
N LEU A 103 -9.86 -33.35 29.31
CA LEU A 103 -9.01 -32.26 28.80
C LEU A 103 -8.69 -32.48 27.32
N GLY A 104 -8.35 -33.71 26.93
CA GLY A 104 -8.05 -34.05 25.54
C GLY A 104 -9.23 -33.82 24.60
N LYS A 105 -10.45 -34.24 24.98
CA LYS A 105 -11.68 -33.96 24.22
C LYS A 105 -11.98 -32.47 24.14
N SER A 106 -11.83 -31.74 25.25
CA SER A 106 -12.04 -30.28 25.28
C SER A 106 -11.11 -29.55 24.32
N LEU A 107 -9.84 -29.94 24.25
CA LEU A 107 -8.85 -29.38 23.31
C LEU A 107 -9.24 -29.63 21.85
N ILE A 108 -9.61 -30.88 21.51
CA ILE A 108 -10.02 -31.24 20.13
C ILE A 108 -11.27 -30.45 19.72
N ILE A 109 -12.29 -30.40 20.59
CA ILE A 109 -13.54 -29.69 20.31
C ILE A 109 -13.25 -28.20 20.10
N THR A 110 -12.45 -27.59 20.98
CA THR A 110 -12.09 -26.17 20.87
C THR A 110 -11.34 -25.88 19.56
N SER A 111 -10.39 -26.73 19.18
CA SER A 111 -9.67 -26.58 17.90
C SER A 111 -10.59 -26.68 16.68
N ILE A 112 -11.54 -27.63 16.68
CA ILE A 112 -12.51 -27.77 15.60
C ILE A 112 -13.43 -26.54 15.52
N VAL A 113 -13.93 -26.06 16.66
CA VAL A 113 -14.79 -24.86 16.72
C VAL A 113 -14.07 -23.64 16.16
N VAL A 114 -12.81 -23.42 16.53
CA VAL A 114 -12.00 -22.30 16.02
C VAL A 114 -11.81 -22.40 14.49
N ILE A 115 -11.56 -23.58 13.94
CA ILE A 115 -11.45 -23.79 12.49
C ILE A 115 -12.76 -23.41 11.79
N VAL A 116 -13.89 -23.91 12.29
CA VAL A 116 -15.22 -23.66 11.69
C VAL A 116 -15.54 -22.17 11.71
N ILE A 117 -15.35 -21.49 12.85
CA ILE A 117 -15.56 -20.04 12.96
C ILE A 117 -14.66 -19.27 11.99
N SER A 118 -13.40 -19.65 11.88
CA SER A 118 -12.44 -19.00 10.98
C SER A 118 -12.85 -19.12 9.50
N ILE A 119 -13.41 -20.27 9.09
CA ILE A 119 -13.94 -20.47 7.74
C ILE A 119 -15.14 -19.55 7.48
N PHE A 120 -16.11 -19.49 8.42
CA PHE A 120 -17.27 -18.59 8.29
C PHE A 120 -16.85 -17.13 8.18
N ILE A 121 -15.94 -16.68 9.04
CA ILE A 121 -15.39 -15.33 9.00
C ILE A 121 -14.72 -15.05 7.65
N SER A 122 -13.92 -15.99 7.14
CA SER A 122 -13.25 -15.85 5.84
C SER A 122 -14.26 -15.71 4.69
N LEU A 123 -15.34 -16.49 4.71
CA LEU A 123 -16.42 -16.41 3.71
C LEU A 123 -17.14 -15.06 3.75
N LEU A 124 -17.38 -14.50 4.94
CA LEU A 124 -17.96 -13.16 5.09
C LEU A 124 -17.06 -12.08 4.50
N PHE A 125 -15.75 -12.16 4.72
CA PHE A 125 -14.79 -11.19 4.16
C PHE A 125 -14.65 -11.30 2.64
N VAL A 126 -14.64 -12.51 2.07
CA VAL A 126 -14.62 -12.70 0.62
C VAL A 126 -15.89 -12.13 -0.03
N SER A 127 -17.04 -12.30 0.62
CA SER A 127 -18.33 -11.77 0.13
C SER A 127 -18.43 -10.24 0.21
N CYS A 128 -17.64 -9.60 1.09
CA CYS A 128 -17.59 -8.15 1.27
C CYS A 128 -16.49 -7.44 0.47
N SER A 129 -15.65 -8.18 -0.27
CA SER A 129 -14.66 -7.57 -1.14
C SER A 129 -15.28 -7.34 -2.52
N PRO A 130 -15.63 -6.10 -2.91
CA PRO A 130 -16.09 -5.84 -4.27
C PRO A 130 -14.93 -6.16 -5.20
N ASN A 131 -15.17 -7.05 -6.17
CA ASN A 131 -14.24 -7.35 -7.25
C ASN A 131 -13.79 -6.03 -7.89
N PHE A 132 -12.50 -5.71 -7.74
CA PHE A 132 -11.82 -4.63 -8.46
C PHE A 132 -11.14 -5.20 -9.70
#